data_AF-A0A1S2NAK4-F1
#
_entry.id   AF-A0A1S2NAK4-F1
#
_cell.length_a   1.000
_cell.length_b   1.000
_cell.length_c   1.000
_cell.angle_alpha   90.00
_cell.angle_beta   90.00
_cell.angle_gamma   90.00
#
_symmetry.space_group_name_H-M   'P 1'
#
loop_
_entity.id
_entity.type
_entity.pdbx_description
1 polymer ?
#
loop_
_entity_poly.entity_id
_entity_poly.type
_entity_poly.pdbx_seq_one_letter_code
_entity_poly.pdbx_strand_id
1 'polypeptide(L)'
;MQKLIAELMRLYLPADAPPADVLTLHVLGQQNVPISLTSGDGQTRAMMIPFRKTKGLEGDAHWLRLCEVANTLQDTLGLPAPAVSISGGDAYYLWLSLAEPVPADQAQTFLERLRDAYFPEIELDTDAVRAPIALPPCLHPRTGKWAAFIHPGMGASFADEPGLDLAPPPLGQAAFLEGLESIGKEQFEQVFQALEPAQQAVPANLPAVAVAPAPSLAPHAPTPGLLLKDATLEDIVRHLHAMNIEPTFRHLIPPPRRD
;
A
#
# COMPACT_ATOMS: atom_id res chain seq x y z
N MET A 1 -19.54 3.72 12.95
CA MET A 1 -18.65 4.79 13.42
C MET A 1 -17.60 4.25 14.38
N GLN A 2 -17.99 3.74 15.56
CA GLN A 2 -17.05 3.21 16.56
C GLN A 2 -16.02 2.20 16.00
N LYS A 3 -16.46 1.24 15.17
CA LYS A 3 -15.56 0.28 14.52
C LYS A 3 -14.50 0.95 13.65
N LEU A 4 -14.89 1.91 12.81
CA LEU A 4 -13.95 2.64 11.95
C LEU A 4 -12.90 3.39 12.78
N ILE A 5 -13.31 4.11 13.82
CA ILE A 5 -12.37 4.81 14.70
C ILE A 5 -11.41 3.82 15.37
N ALA A 6 -11.91 2.67 15.84
CA ALA A 6 -11.08 1.63 16.42
C ALA A 6 -10.04 1.09 15.43
N GLU A 7 -10.40 0.85 14.17
CA GLU A 7 -9.44 0.42 13.14
C GLU A 7 -8.40 1.50 12.80
N LEU A 8 -8.79 2.78 12.71
CA LEU A 8 -7.86 3.89 12.51
C LEU A 8 -6.86 4.00 13.67
N MET A 9 -7.33 3.85 14.90
CA MET A 9 -6.47 3.81 16.09
C MET A 9 -5.56 2.59 16.10
N ARG A 10 -6.11 1.41 15.76
CA ARG A 10 -5.36 0.14 15.70
C ARG A 10 -4.29 0.16 14.62
N LEU A 11 -4.48 0.86 13.51
CA LEU A 11 -3.54 0.82 12.39
C LEU A 11 -2.61 2.03 12.30
N TYR A 12 -3.11 3.26 12.52
CA TYR A 12 -2.38 4.45 12.06
C TYR A 12 -2.14 5.52 13.11
N LEU A 13 -3.03 5.66 14.09
CA LEU A 13 -2.94 6.78 15.01
C LEU A 13 -2.00 6.49 16.19
N PRO A 14 -1.17 7.46 16.60
CA PRO A 14 -0.36 7.35 17.82
C PRO A 14 -1.21 7.39 19.10
N ALA A 15 -0.59 7.10 20.24
CA ALA A 15 -1.28 7.04 21.53
C ALA A 15 -1.85 8.40 22.00
N ASP A 16 -1.24 9.50 21.57
CA ASP A 16 -1.65 10.89 21.85
C ASP A 16 -2.48 11.51 20.72
N ALA A 17 -3.04 10.68 19.83
CA ALA A 17 -3.91 11.13 18.76
C ALA A 17 -5.16 11.87 19.27
N PRO A 18 -5.81 12.69 18.42
CA PRO A 18 -7.02 13.39 18.79
C PRO A 18 -8.09 12.45 19.37
N PRO A 19 -8.89 12.92 20.34
CA PRO A 19 -9.94 12.10 20.94
C PRO A 19 -10.98 11.62 19.92
N ALA A 20 -11.64 10.50 20.23
CA ALA A 20 -12.53 9.78 19.31
C ALA A 20 -13.73 10.62 18.80
N ASP A 21 -14.20 11.59 19.58
CA ASP A 21 -15.24 12.54 19.19
C ASP A 21 -14.74 13.52 18.12
N VAL A 22 -13.52 14.07 18.26
CA VAL A 22 -12.87 14.89 17.25
C VAL A 22 -12.66 14.10 15.95
N LEU A 23 -12.17 12.86 16.06
CA LEU A 23 -12.02 11.97 14.91
C LEU A 23 -13.36 11.63 14.26
N THR A 24 -14.44 11.51 15.04
CA THR A 24 -15.78 11.28 14.50
C THR A 24 -16.28 12.48 13.69
N LEU A 25 -16.09 13.70 14.20
CA LEU A 25 -16.43 14.93 13.45
C LEU A 25 -15.60 15.04 12.16
N HIS A 26 -14.35 14.60 12.20
CA HIS A 26 -13.48 14.52 11.04
C HIS A 26 -13.99 13.57 9.96
N VAL A 27 -14.26 12.33 10.36
CA VAL A 27 -14.75 11.25 9.50
C VAL A 27 -16.13 11.57 8.91
N LEU A 28 -16.94 12.37 9.61
CA LEU A 28 -18.23 12.85 9.13
C LEU A 28 -18.13 14.12 8.24
N GLY A 29 -16.91 14.62 7.98
CA GLY A 29 -16.70 15.83 7.17
C GLY A 29 -17.24 17.11 7.81
N GLN A 30 -17.57 17.06 9.11
CA GLN A 30 -18.09 18.20 9.87
C GLN A 30 -16.97 19.12 10.35
N GLN A 31 -15.75 18.58 10.49
CA GLN A 31 -14.55 19.32 10.83
C GLN A 31 -13.36 18.78 10.06
N ASN A 32 -12.53 19.62 9.46
CA ASN A 32 -11.28 19.15 8.87
C ASN A 32 -10.12 19.45 9.82
N VAL A 33 -9.57 18.41 10.45
CA VAL A 33 -8.44 18.52 11.38
C VAL A 33 -7.21 17.88 10.74
N PRO A 34 -6.05 18.57 10.75
CA PRO A 34 -4.80 17.91 10.39
C PRO A 34 -4.47 16.85 11.45
N ILE A 35 -4.14 15.64 11.01
CA ILE A 35 -3.80 14.52 11.87
C ILE A 35 -2.29 14.26 11.78
N SER A 36 -1.61 14.23 12.92
CA SER A 36 -0.23 13.76 12.98
C SER A 36 -0.20 12.24 13.14
N LEU A 37 0.61 11.56 12.31
CA LEU A 37 0.93 10.13 12.49
C LEU A 37 2.10 9.94 13.47
N THR A 38 2.81 11.02 13.80
CA THR A 38 3.91 11.06 14.75
C THR A 38 3.43 11.63 16.09
N SER A 39 3.70 10.94 17.20
CA SER A 39 3.41 11.41 18.56
C SER A 39 4.34 12.53 19.01
N GLY A 40 3.97 13.23 20.09
CA GLY A 40 4.76 14.30 20.69
C GLY A 40 6.14 13.87 21.21
N ASP A 41 6.37 12.58 21.44
CA ASP A 41 7.68 11.99 21.76
C ASP A 41 8.54 11.65 20.53
N GLY A 42 8.02 11.91 19.31
CA GLY A 42 8.73 11.69 18.06
C GLY A 42 8.66 10.26 17.51
N GLN A 43 7.79 9.41 18.05
CA GLN A 43 7.55 8.06 17.53
C GLN A 43 6.43 8.08 16.48
N THR A 44 6.51 7.19 15.49
CA THR A 44 5.43 6.94 14.54
C THR A 44 5.16 5.44 14.47
N ARG A 45 3.91 5.09 14.18
CA ARG A 45 3.52 3.72 13.86
C ARG A 45 2.90 3.57 12.49
N ALA A 46 2.98 4.60 11.67
CA ALA A 46 2.44 4.59 10.34
C ALA A 46 3.28 5.40 9.36
N MET A 47 3.25 4.98 8.11
CA MET A 47 3.87 5.66 6.99
C MET A 47 2.89 5.68 5.83
N MET A 48 2.97 6.72 5.01
CA MET A 48 2.10 6.92 3.87
C MET A 48 2.94 7.22 2.63
N ILE A 49 2.70 6.48 1.54
CA ILE A 49 3.38 6.70 0.26
C ILE A 49 2.39 7.37 -0.70
N PRO A 50 2.65 8.59 -1.17
CA PRO A 50 1.81 9.30 -2.14
C PRO A 50 2.02 8.84 -3.59
N PHE A 51 0.93 8.76 -4.35
CA PHE A 51 0.94 8.52 -5.80
C PHE A 51 0.11 9.61 -6.48
N ARG A 52 0.79 10.68 -6.87
CA ARG A 52 0.16 11.89 -7.45
C ARG A 52 0.01 11.77 -8.95
N LYS A 53 -1.08 12.30 -9.49
CA LYS A 53 -1.22 12.48 -10.93
C LYS A 53 -0.21 13.51 -11.42
N THR A 54 0.70 13.10 -12.30
CA THR A 54 1.65 14.01 -12.94
C THR A 54 0.90 14.93 -13.90
N LYS A 55 1.12 16.25 -13.79
CA LYS A 55 0.49 17.22 -14.68
C LYS A 55 0.88 16.95 -16.13
N GLY A 56 -0.12 16.89 -17.02
CA GLY A 56 0.09 16.67 -18.45
C GLY A 56 0.17 15.20 -18.88
N LEU A 57 0.14 14.26 -17.93
CA LEU A 57 -0.07 12.84 -18.23
C LEU A 57 -1.54 12.47 -17.98
N GLU A 58 -2.21 12.03 -19.03
CA GLU A 58 -3.57 11.47 -18.96
C GLU A 58 -3.51 9.96 -18.66
N GLY A 59 -4.61 9.42 -18.12
CA GLY A 59 -4.74 8.00 -17.82
C GLY A 59 -4.34 7.60 -16.40
N ASP A 60 -4.10 6.30 -16.23
CA ASP A 60 -4.02 5.59 -14.95
C ASP A 60 -2.58 5.33 -14.48
N ALA A 61 -1.58 6.03 -15.02
CA ALA A 61 -0.16 5.78 -14.72
C ALA A 61 0.17 5.80 -13.21
N HIS A 62 -0.37 6.78 -12.47
CA HIS A 62 -0.21 6.88 -11.02
C HIS A 62 -0.92 5.75 -10.25
N TRP A 63 -2.03 5.22 -10.78
CA TRP A 63 -2.70 4.03 -10.25
C TRP A 63 -1.88 2.76 -10.52
N LEU A 64 -1.38 2.58 -11.75
CA LEU A 64 -0.50 1.46 -12.10
C LEU A 64 0.76 1.45 -11.25
N ARG A 65 1.35 2.63 -11.01
CA ARG A 65 2.52 2.77 -10.12
C ARG A 65 2.20 2.35 -8.69
N LEU A 66 1.04 2.72 -8.17
CA LEU A 66 0.58 2.26 -6.86
C LEU A 66 0.52 0.73 -6.81
N CYS A 67 -0.07 0.09 -7.82
CA CYS A 67 -0.14 -1.37 -7.90
C CYS A 67 1.25 -2.01 -7.92
N GLU A 68 2.18 -1.48 -8.71
CA GLU A 68 3.56 -1.98 -8.79
C GLU A 68 4.26 -1.91 -7.43
N VAL A 69 4.13 -0.78 -6.72
CA VAL A 69 4.72 -0.62 -5.39
C VAL A 69 4.03 -1.54 -4.38
N ALA A 70 2.70 -1.63 -4.37
CA ALA A 70 1.96 -2.51 -3.47
C ALA A 70 2.33 -3.99 -3.67
N ASN A 71 2.52 -4.43 -4.91
CA ASN A 71 2.98 -5.77 -5.23
C ASN A 71 4.44 -5.99 -4.80
N THR A 72 5.31 -5.00 -5.03
CA THR A 72 6.71 -5.09 -4.58
C THR A 72 6.81 -5.22 -3.06
N LEU A 73 6.02 -4.47 -2.31
CA LEU A 73 5.98 -4.55 -0.84
C LEU A 73 5.59 -5.95 -0.36
N GLN A 74 4.61 -6.58 -1.01
CA GLN A 74 4.11 -7.90 -0.61
C GLN A 74 4.96 -9.05 -1.17
N ASP A 75 5.17 -9.09 -2.48
CA ASP A 75 5.78 -10.22 -3.17
C ASP A 75 7.31 -10.25 -2.99
N THR A 76 7.96 -9.09 -3.01
CA THR A 76 9.42 -8.98 -2.91
C THR A 76 9.90 -8.83 -1.48
N LEU A 77 9.22 -7.98 -0.70
CA LEU A 77 9.63 -7.66 0.68
C LEU A 77 8.87 -8.47 1.74
N GLY A 78 7.84 -9.23 1.35
CA GLY A 78 7.03 -10.04 2.25
C GLY A 78 6.16 -9.25 3.22
N LEU A 79 6.06 -7.92 3.06
CA LEU A 79 5.32 -7.06 3.99
C LEU A 79 3.80 -7.33 3.90
N PRO A 80 3.04 -7.07 4.98
CA PRO A 80 1.58 -7.13 4.94
C PRO A 80 0.99 -6.20 3.88
N ALA A 81 -0.21 -6.56 3.41
CA ALA A 81 -0.96 -5.76 2.44
C ALA A 81 -1.19 -4.33 2.98
N PRO A 82 -0.73 -3.28 2.27
CA PRO A 82 -1.03 -1.90 2.66
C PRO A 82 -2.50 -1.56 2.38
N ALA A 83 -3.06 -0.61 3.15
CA ALA A 83 -4.34 -0.02 2.74
C ALA A 83 -4.15 0.91 1.55
N VAL A 84 -5.19 1.02 0.74
CA VAL A 84 -5.26 1.94 -0.40
C VAL A 84 -6.31 3.00 -0.12
N SER A 85 -5.98 4.27 -0.36
CA SER A 85 -6.96 5.35 -0.27
C SER A 85 -6.85 6.33 -1.43
N ILE A 86 -7.96 7.01 -1.72
CA ILE A 86 -8.04 8.18 -2.61
C ILE A 86 -8.05 9.46 -1.79
N SER A 87 -7.42 10.53 -2.28
CA SER A 87 -7.23 11.78 -1.52
C SER A 87 -8.41 12.76 -1.56
N GLY A 88 -9.38 12.56 -2.44
CA GLY A 88 -10.36 13.57 -2.82
C GLY A 88 -9.76 14.70 -3.68
N GLY A 89 -8.47 14.66 -3.97
CA GLY A 89 -7.72 15.65 -4.74
C GLY A 89 -7.14 15.03 -6.01
N ASP A 90 -5.83 14.82 -6.03
CA ASP A 90 -5.04 14.40 -7.21
C ASP A 90 -4.13 13.20 -6.92
N ALA A 91 -4.42 12.43 -5.86
CA ALA A 91 -3.52 11.38 -5.40
C ALA A 91 -4.23 10.13 -4.88
N TYR A 92 -3.53 9.02 -5.01
CA TYR A 92 -3.71 7.85 -4.15
C TYR A 92 -2.67 7.80 -3.05
N TYR A 93 -2.92 6.98 -2.05
CA TYR A 93 -1.95 6.67 -1.01
C TYR A 93 -1.93 5.17 -0.70
N LEU A 94 -0.72 4.65 -0.46
CA LEU A 94 -0.52 3.41 0.27
C LEU A 94 -0.23 3.71 1.73
N TRP A 95 -0.85 2.94 2.62
CA TRP A 95 -0.69 3.08 4.06
C TRP A 95 -0.02 1.84 4.63
N LEU A 96 1.09 2.07 5.33
CA LEU A 96 1.86 1.06 6.03
C LEU A 96 1.64 1.25 7.54
N SER A 97 1.26 0.18 8.23
CA SER A 97 1.10 0.17 9.68
C SER A 97 2.26 -0.58 10.32
N LEU A 98 2.79 -0.09 11.45
CA LEU A 98 3.81 -0.74 12.25
C LEU A 98 3.18 -1.25 13.56
N ALA A 99 3.53 -2.49 13.93
CA ALA A 99 3.03 -3.10 15.16
C ALA A 99 3.63 -2.38 16.38
N GLU A 100 4.92 -2.07 16.31
CA GLU A 100 5.64 -1.30 17.31
C GLU A 100 6.02 0.08 16.75
N PRO A 101 5.79 1.18 17.48
CA PRO A 101 6.22 2.50 17.04
C PRO A 101 7.75 2.61 16.96
N VAL A 102 8.24 3.28 15.91
CA VAL A 102 9.67 3.56 15.68
C VAL A 102 9.91 5.07 15.67
N PRO A 103 11.14 5.55 15.87
CA PRO A 103 11.47 6.97 15.70
C PRO A 103 11.07 7.46 14.32
N ALA A 104 10.45 8.64 14.25
CA ALA A 104 10.00 9.21 12.98
C ALA A 104 11.14 9.39 11.96
N ASP A 105 12.36 9.68 12.42
CA ASP A 105 13.52 9.79 11.53
C ASP A 105 13.94 8.42 10.96
N GLN A 106 13.75 7.33 11.72
CA GLN A 106 13.98 5.97 11.23
C GLN A 106 12.94 5.59 10.18
N ALA A 107 11.66 5.91 10.41
CA ALA A 107 10.60 5.70 9.43
C ALA A 107 10.80 6.54 8.15
N GLN A 108 11.25 7.79 8.28
CA GLN A 108 11.58 8.65 7.13
C GLN A 108 12.72 8.04 6.31
N THR A 109 13.80 7.61 6.98
CA THR A 109 14.92 6.93 6.34
C THR A 109 14.49 5.63 5.66
N PHE A 110 13.57 4.87 6.27
CA PHE A 110 13.01 3.66 5.68
C PHE A 110 12.26 3.97 4.38
N LEU A 111 11.39 4.98 4.36
CA LEU A 111 10.67 5.39 3.14
C LEU A 111 11.62 5.85 2.03
N GLU A 112 12.65 6.62 2.37
CA GLU A 112 13.64 7.10 1.42
C GLU A 112 14.44 5.95 0.79
N ARG A 113 14.92 4.98 1.59
CA ARG A 113 15.63 3.80 1.08
C ARG A 113 14.73 2.91 0.24
N LEU A 114 13.48 2.73 0.66
CA LEU A 114 12.48 1.96 -0.07
C LEU A 114 12.19 2.59 -1.44
N ARG A 115 12.04 3.93 -1.47
CA ARG A 115 11.92 4.72 -2.70
C ARG A 115 13.14 4.51 -3.60
N ASP A 116 14.34 4.71 -3.07
CA ASP A 116 15.57 4.64 -3.87
C ASP A 116 15.78 3.23 -4.48
N ALA A 117 15.39 2.18 -3.75
CA ALA A 117 15.55 0.80 -4.19
C ALA A 117 14.51 0.35 -5.23
N TYR A 118 13.26 0.77 -5.09
CA TYR A 118 12.15 0.19 -5.87
C TYR A 118 11.34 1.19 -6.68
N PHE A 119 11.31 2.47 -6.26
CA PHE A 119 10.49 3.49 -6.89
C PHE A 119 11.08 4.91 -6.87
N PRO A 120 12.26 5.11 -7.48
CA PRO A 120 13.01 6.37 -7.43
C PRO A 120 12.29 7.57 -8.07
N GLU A 121 11.30 7.34 -8.92
CA GLU A 121 10.49 8.38 -9.56
C GLU A 121 9.37 8.94 -8.67
N ILE A 122 9.06 8.29 -7.55
CA ILE A 122 8.04 8.79 -6.62
C ILE A 122 8.65 9.88 -5.75
N GLU A 123 8.12 11.09 -5.85
CA GLU A 123 8.50 12.20 -4.99
C GLU A 123 7.95 11.98 -3.57
N LEU A 124 8.87 11.94 -2.61
CA LEU A 124 8.57 11.94 -1.18
C LEU A 124 8.99 13.28 -0.59
N ASP A 125 8.11 13.88 0.21
CA ASP A 125 8.43 15.08 0.97
C ASP A 125 9.52 14.78 2.02
N THR A 126 10.39 15.76 2.30
CA THR A 126 11.50 15.60 3.27
C THR A 126 11.03 15.35 4.70
N ASP A 127 9.77 15.69 4.98
CA ASP A 127 9.09 15.51 6.26
C ASP A 127 7.86 14.62 6.13
N ALA A 128 7.79 13.73 5.12
CA ALA A 128 6.62 12.88 4.82
C ALA A 128 6.06 12.10 6.02
N VAL A 129 6.91 11.74 7.00
CA VAL A 129 6.48 11.05 8.23
C VAL A 129 5.94 12.00 9.32
N ARG A 130 6.47 13.23 9.39
CA ARG A 130 6.17 14.21 10.45
C ARG A 130 5.09 15.20 10.04
N ALA A 131 4.92 15.45 8.75
CA ALA A 131 3.93 16.36 8.21
C ALA A 131 2.52 15.88 8.58
N PRO A 132 1.65 16.76 9.11
CA PRO A 132 0.26 16.41 9.34
C PRO A 132 -0.47 16.08 8.03
N ILE A 133 -1.37 15.10 8.08
CA ILE A 133 -2.12 14.59 6.92
C ILE A 133 -3.63 14.78 7.09
N ALA A 134 -4.37 14.66 5.99
CA ALA A 134 -5.82 14.53 6.00
C ALA A 134 -6.18 13.05 6.04
N LEU A 135 -6.64 12.55 7.20
CA LEU A 135 -6.87 11.12 7.42
C LEU A 135 -8.19 10.68 6.78
N PRO A 136 -8.19 9.74 5.82
CA PRO A 136 -9.44 9.24 5.26
C PRO A 136 -10.29 8.48 6.29
N PRO A 137 -11.62 8.48 6.14
CA PRO A 137 -12.36 9.32 5.20
C PRO A 137 -12.46 10.77 5.70
N CYS A 138 -12.37 11.73 4.78
CA CYS A 138 -12.55 13.15 5.10
C CYS A 138 -12.98 13.94 3.86
N LEU A 139 -13.65 15.07 4.06
CA LEU A 139 -14.04 15.96 2.96
C LEU A 139 -12.85 16.85 2.55
N HIS A 140 -12.41 16.75 1.31
CA HIS A 140 -11.29 17.54 0.81
C HIS A 140 -11.72 19.01 0.60
N PRO A 141 -11.08 19.98 1.29
CA PRO A 141 -11.65 21.32 1.48
C PRO A 141 -11.71 22.17 0.20
N ARG A 142 -10.88 21.85 -0.79
CA ARG A 142 -10.76 22.61 -2.04
C ARG A 142 -11.59 22.03 -3.19
N THR A 143 -11.81 20.72 -3.21
CA THR A 143 -12.52 20.03 -4.30
C THR A 143 -13.95 19.68 -3.91
N GLY A 144 -14.25 19.59 -2.61
CA GLY A 144 -15.54 19.11 -2.13
C GLY A 144 -15.76 17.61 -2.32
N LYS A 145 -14.73 16.87 -2.76
CA LYS A 145 -14.77 15.41 -2.91
C LYS A 145 -14.29 14.74 -1.63
N TRP A 146 -14.77 13.53 -1.39
CA TRP A 146 -14.38 12.72 -0.24
C TRP A 146 -13.13 11.91 -0.53
N ALA A 147 -12.16 12.01 0.38
CA ALA A 147 -11.11 11.02 0.55
C ALA A 147 -11.72 9.76 1.19
N ALA A 148 -11.24 8.58 0.82
CA ALA A 148 -11.75 7.31 1.32
C ALA A 148 -10.73 6.19 1.16
N PHE A 149 -10.76 5.21 2.06
CA PHE A 149 -10.17 3.90 1.79
C PHE A 149 -11.00 3.17 0.73
N ILE A 150 -10.30 2.48 -0.17
CA ILE A 150 -10.91 1.75 -1.29
C ILE A 150 -10.35 0.33 -1.36
N HIS A 151 -11.14 -0.58 -1.92
CA HIS A 151 -10.62 -1.87 -2.35
C HIS A 151 -9.67 -1.67 -3.55
N PRO A 152 -8.49 -2.32 -3.60
CA PRO A 152 -7.55 -2.17 -4.71
C PRO A 152 -8.19 -2.45 -6.08
N GLY A 153 -9.09 -3.45 -6.16
CA GLY A 153 -9.82 -3.78 -7.39
C GLY A 153 -10.74 -2.67 -7.94
N MET A 154 -10.95 -1.58 -7.20
CA MET A 154 -11.74 -0.41 -7.65
C MET A 154 -10.88 0.78 -8.08
N GLY A 155 -9.56 0.75 -7.86
CA GLY A 155 -8.70 1.92 -8.02
C GLY A 155 -8.70 2.52 -9.43
N ALA A 156 -8.73 1.71 -10.47
CA ALA A 156 -8.77 2.21 -11.86
C ALA A 156 -9.98 3.13 -12.15
N SER A 157 -11.09 2.97 -11.43
CA SER A 157 -12.28 3.83 -11.59
C SER A 157 -12.08 5.26 -11.08
N PHE A 158 -11.00 5.51 -10.32
CA PHE A 158 -10.67 6.78 -9.68
C PHE A 158 -9.49 7.49 -10.34
N ALA A 159 -8.93 6.94 -11.44
CA ALA A 159 -7.69 7.44 -12.05
C ALA A 159 -7.81 8.89 -12.55
N ASP A 160 -8.99 9.29 -13.04
CA ASP A 160 -9.17 10.66 -13.48
C ASP A 160 -9.53 11.61 -12.34
N GLU A 161 -10.39 11.16 -11.43
CA GLU A 161 -10.86 11.93 -10.29
C GLU A 161 -10.81 11.06 -9.02
N PRO A 162 -9.72 11.14 -8.23
CA PRO A 162 -9.53 10.28 -7.06
C PRO A 162 -10.31 10.81 -5.85
N GLY A 163 -11.64 10.81 -5.94
CA GLY A 163 -12.54 11.22 -4.87
C GLY A 163 -13.99 10.77 -5.07
N LEU A 164 -14.76 10.71 -3.99
CA LEU A 164 -16.21 10.41 -4.05
C LEU A 164 -17.04 11.69 -3.95
N ASP A 165 -18.20 11.73 -4.61
CA ASP A 165 -19.18 12.80 -4.46
C ASP A 165 -19.94 12.75 -3.13
N LEU A 166 -20.08 11.55 -2.57
CA LEU A 166 -20.83 11.29 -1.34
C LEU A 166 -19.93 10.74 -0.24
N ALA A 167 -20.33 11.01 1.00
CA ALA A 167 -19.63 10.49 2.17
C ALA A 167 -19.56 8.96 2.12
N PRO A 168 -18.37 8.35 2.26
CA PRO A 168 -18.24 6.91 2.25
C PRO A 168 -18.90 6.31 3.51
N PRO A 169 -19.67 5.21 3.39
CA PRO A 169 -20.32 4.58 4.53
C PRO A 169 -19.29 4.11 5.58
N PRO A 170 -19.42 4.51 6.88
CA PRO A 170 -18.42 4.17 7.90
C PRO A 170 -18.21 2.67 8.10
N LEU A 171 -19.24 1.85 7.89
CA LEU A 171 -19.13 0.39 8.00
C LEU A 171 -18.29 -0.20 6.85
N GLY A 172 -18.45 0.31 5.63
CA GLY A 172 -17.65 -0.12 4.49
C GLY A 172 -16.19 0.29 4.63
N GLN A 173 -15.94 1.51 5.12
CA GLN A 173 -14.58 1.98 5.44
C GLN A 173 -13.91 1.09 6.51
N ALA A 174 -14.62 0.74 7.58
CA ALA A 174 -14.09 -0.18 8.59
C ALA A 174 -13.79 -1.58 8.01
N ALA A 175 -14.64 -2.09 7.10
CA ALA A 175 -14.42 -3.39 6.48
C ALA A 175 -13.17 -3.44 5.59
N PHE A 176 -12.77 -2.32 4.97
CA PHE A 176 -11.51 -2.25 4.23
C PHE A 176 -10.26 -2.29 5.13
N LEU A 177 -10.40 -1.97 6.42
CA LEU A 177 -9.29 -1.90 7.37
C LEU A 177 -9.19 -3.11 8.30
N GLU A 178 -10.32 -3.75 8.62
CA GLU A 178 -10.41 -4.83 9.61
C GLU A 178 -9.46 -6.02 9.31
N GLY A 179 -9.31 -6.38 8.04
CA GLY A 179 -8.43 -7.49 7.62
C GLY A 179 -6.96 -7.12 7.47
N LEU A 180 -6.58 -5.85 7.70
CA LEU A 180 -5.20 -5.40 7.50
C LEU A 180 -4.35 -5.63 8.74
N GLU A 181 -3.12 -6.04 8.49
CA GLU A 181 -2.11 -6.34 9.50
C GLU A 181 -1.04 -5.24 9.56
N SER A 182 -0.41 -5.10 10.71
CA SER A 182 0.74 -4.22 10.90
C SER A 182 2.03 -4.99 10.64
N ILE A 183 3.03 -4.33 10.05
CA ILE A 183 4.39 -4.84 9.89
C ILE A 183 4.96 -5.12 11.29
N GLY A 184 5.36 -6.36 11.53
CA GLY A 184 6.02 -6.77 12.76
C GLY A 184 7.41 -6.17 12.90
N LYS A 185 7.89 -6.00 14.13
CA LYS A 185 9.21 -5.40 14.41
C LYS A 185 10.35 -6.10 13.68
N GLU A 186 10.46 -7.42 13.83
CA GLU A 186 11.53 -8.21 13.22
C GLU A 186 11.51 -8.08 11.69
N GLN A 187 10.32 -8.09 11.10
CA GLN A 187 10.13 -7.92 9.66
C GLN A 187 10.53 -6.51 9.19
N PHE A 188 10.14 -5.47 9.93
CA PHE A 188 10.57 -4.10 9.64
C PHE A 188 12.10 -3.98 9.69
N GLU A 189 12.72 -4.48 10.75
CA GLU A 189 14.18 -4.45 10.91
C GLU A 189 14.89 -5.24 9.80
N GLN A 190 14.40 -6.42 9.43
CA GLN A 190 14.94 -7.22 8.34
C GLN A 190 14.90 -6.47 7.00
N VAL A 191 13.75 -5.88 6.65
CA VAL A 191 13.61 -5.11 5.41
C VAL A 191 14.47 -3.85 5.45
N PHE A 192 14.52 -3.16 6.60
CA PHE A 192 15.32 -1.94 6.74
C PHE A 192 16.83 -2.19 6.58
N GLN A 193 17.32 -3.33 7.07
CA GLN A 193 18.69 -3.80 6.88
C GLN A 193 18.96 -4.23 5.44
N ALA A 194 18.03 -4.95 4.81
CA ALA A 194 18.16 -5.37 3.41
C ALA A 194 18.16 -4.18 2.43
N LEU A 195 17.54 -3.07 2.82
CA LEU A 195 17.53 -1.80 2.09
C LEU A 195 18.78 -0.95 2.31
N GLU A 196 19.74 -1.38 3.14
CA GLU A 196 20.98 -0.63 3.28
C GLU A 196 21.73 -0.60 1.94
N PRO A 197 22.10 0.61 1.45
CA PRO A 197 22.95 0.69 0.27
C PRO A 197 24.20 -0.11 0.60
N ALA A 198 24.48 -1.14 -0.21
CA ALA A 198 25.66 -1.97 -0.03
C ALA A 198 26.86 -1.05 0.11
N GLN A 199 27.31 -0.84 1.35
CA GLN A 199 28.53 -0.11 1.63
C GLN A 199 29.57 -0.79 0.77
N GLN A 200 30.09 -0.04 -0.21
CA GLN A 200 31.11 -0.48 -1.14
C GLN A 200 32.07 -1.39 -0.40
N ALA A 201 31.94 -2.70 -0.64
CA ALA A 201 32.91 -3.66 -0.19
C ALA A 201 34.18 -3.35 -1.00
N VAL A 202 35.01 -2.47 -0.47
CA VAL A 202 36.42 -2.40 -0.86
C VAL A 202 36.97 -3.77 -0.46
N PRO A 203 37.34 -4.65 -1.39
CA PRO A 203 37.95 -5.91 -1.01
C PRO A 203 39.35 -5.54 -0.49
N ALA A 204 39.51 -5.56 0.83
CA ALA A 204 40.83 -5.70 1.42
C ALA A 204 41.35 -7.08 1.00
N ASN A 205 42.29 -7.03 0.07
CA ASN A 205 43.01 -8.13 -0.54
C ASN A 205 43.58 -9.13 0.49
N LEU A 206 43.62 -10.42 0.09
CA LEU A 206 44.49 -11.57 0.48
C LEU A 206 43.75 -12.81 1.03
N PRO A 207 44.29 -14.04 0.82
CA PRO A 207 44.54 -14.70 -0.46
C PRO A 207 43.82 -16.07 -0.55
N ALA A 208 43.83 -16.63 -1.77
CA ALA A 208 43.15 -17.85 -2.17
C ALA A 208 43.62 -19.13 -1.44
N VAL A 209 42.65 -19.97 -1.06
CA VAL A 209 42.84 -21.41 -0.85
C VAL A 209 41.79 -22.16 -1.68
N ALA A 210 42.28 -22.99 -2.61
CA ALA A 210 41.52 -23.96 -3.40
C ALA A 210 41.54 -25.33 -2.63
N VAL A 211 40.64 -26.31 -2.72
CA VAL A 211 39.77 -26.87 -3.79
C VAL A 211 38.67 -27.79 -3.15
N ALA A 212 37.42 -27.71 -3.66
CA ALA A 212 36.32 -28.69 -3.95
C ALA A 212 36.09 -30.03 -3.16
N PRO A 213 34.99 -30.81 -3.41
CA PRO A 213 33.67 -30.57 -4.05
C PRO A 213 32.43 -30.99 -3.19
N ALA A 214 31.24 -30.79 -3.76
CA ALA A 214 29.87 -30.90 -3.23
C ALA A 214 29.34 -32.32 -2.90
N PRO A 215 28.18 -32.38 -2.21
CA PRO A 215 27.10 -33.30 -2.55
C PRO A 215 25.81 -32.57 -2.95
N SER A 216 25.18 -33.11 -3.99
CA SER A 216 23.88 -32.73 -4.55
C SER A 216 22.74 -33.23 -3.66
N LEU A 217 21.75 -32.37 -3.38
CA LEU A 217 20.44 -32.74 -2.85
C LEU A 217 19.35 -32.08 -3.70
N ALA A 218 18.37 -32.90 -4.05
CA ALA A 218 17.33 -32.70 -5.04
C ALA A 218 16.38 -31.51 -4.77
N PRO A 219 15.76 -30.94 -5.82
CA PRO A 219 14.84 -29.81 -5.70
C PRO A 219 13.55 -30.18 -4.96
N HIS A 220 13.23 -29.40 -3.93
CA HIS A 220 11.89 -29.36 -3.35
C HIS A 220 10.96 -28.59 -4.30
N ALA A 221 9.86 -29.22 -4.66
CA ALA A 221 8.82 -28.67 -5.51
C ALA A 221 8.12 -27.48 -4.82
N PRO A 222 7.91 -26.35 -5.52
CA PRO A 222 7.02 -25.31 -5.05
C PRO A 222 5.56 -25.78 -5.21
N THR A 223 4.77 -25.60 -4.15
CA THR A 223 3.30 -25.66 -4.17
C THR A 223 2.77 -24.71 -5.26
N PRO A 224 1.90 -25.16 -6.17
CA PRO A 224 1.35 -24.30 -7.20
C PRO A 224 0.25 -23.41 -6.61
N GLY A 225 0.65 -22.22 -6.15
CA GLY A 225 -0.23 -21.06 -6.12
C GLY A 225 -0.41 -20.59 -7.56
N LEU A 226 -1.63 -20.69 -8.08
CA LEU A 226 -1.98 -20.39 -9.46
C LEU A 226 -1.77 -18.90 -9.75
N LEU A 227 -0.60 -18.55 -10.30
CA LEU A 227 -0.34 -17.24 -10.87
C LEU A 227 -1.14 -17.10 -12.17
N LEU A 228 -2.08 -16.14 -12.21
CA LEU A 228 -2.98 -15.87 -13.34
C LEU A 228 -2.25 -15.50 -14.65
N LYS A 229 -0.93 -15.27 -14.58
CA LYS A 229 -0.08 -14.91 -15.73
C LYS A 229 0.48 -16.11 -16.50
N ASP A 230 0.47 -17.32 -15.91
CA ASP A 230 0.96 -18.55 -16.54
C ASP A 230 -0.13 -19.65 -16.63
N ALA A 231 -1.34 -19.38 -16.16
CA ALA A 231 -2.44 -20.32 -16.19
C ALA A 231 -3.05 -20.39 -17.60
N THR A 232 -3.04 -21.58 -18.20
CA THR A 232 -3.84 -21.83 -19.41
C THR A 232 -5.33 -21.69 -19.07
N LEU A 233 -6.18 -21.47 -20.07
CA LEU A 233 -7.64 -21.43 -19.87
C LEU A 233 -8.15 -22.68 -19.12
N GLU A 234 -7.53 -23.83 -19.38
CA GLU A 234 -7.82 -25.12 -18.76
C GLU A 234 -7.45 -25.16 -17.28
N ASP A 235 -6.37 -24.48 -16.87
CA ASP A 235 -5.96 -24.37 -15.48
C ASP A 235 -6.90 -23.47 -14.68
N ILE A 236 -7.36 -22.37 -15.30
CA ILE A 236 -8.34 -21.44 -14.72
C ILE A 236 -9.68 -22.16 -14.49
N VAL A 237 -10.18 -22.88 -15.51
CA VAL A 237 -11.45 -23.63 -15.40
C VAL A 237 -11.35 -24.71 -14.32
N ARG A 238 -10.24 -25.45 -14.26
CA ARG A 238 -10.02 -26.49 -13.24
C ARG A 238 -10.00 -25.91 -11.82
N HIS A 239 -9.39 -24.74 -11.65
CA HIS A 239 -9.35 -24.05 -10.36
C HIS A 239 -10.74 -23.53 -9.93
N LEU A 240 -11.52 -22.97 -10.85
CA LEU A 240 -12.87 -22.50 -10.56
C LEU A 240 -13.83 -23.64 -10.21
N HIS A 241 -13.72 -24.78 -10.90
CA HIS A 241 -14.47 -25.99 -10.54
C HIS A 241 -14.07 -26.53 -9.16
N ALA A 242 -12.78 -26.46 -8.78
CA ALA A 242 -12.34 -26.84 -7.43
C ALA A 242 -12.93 -25.93 -6.33
N MET A 243 -13.37 -24.73 -6.70
CA MET A 243 -14.08 -23.78 -5.83
C MET A 243 -15.61 -23.81 -6.00
N ASN A 244 -16.18 -24.81 -6.71
CA ASN A 244 -17.61 -24.93 -7.01
C ASN A 244 -18.20 -23.73 -7.79
N ILE A 245 -17.39 -23.05 -8.60
CA ILE A 245 -17.82 -21.96 -9.48
C ILE A 245 -17.91 -22.49 -10.91
N GLU A 246 -19.05 -22.34 -11.57
CA GLU A 246 -19.21 -22.62 -13.01
C GLU A 246 -18.91 -21.36 -13.84
N PRO A 247 -17.75 -21.28 -14.53
CA PRO A 247 -17.44 -20.13 -15.35
C PRO A 247 -18.25 -20.13 -16.65
N THR A 248 -19.13 -19.15 -16.83
CA THR A 248 -19.81 -18.91 -18.12
C THR A 248 -19.06 -17.84 -18.91
N PHE A 249 -18.29 -18.25 -19.92
CA PHE A 249 -17.64 -17.32 -20.84
C PHE A 249 -18.55 -17.04 -22.04
N ARG A 250 -18.94 -15.77 -22.24
CA ARG A 250 -19.71 -15.32 -23.40
C ARG A 250 -18.80 -14.60 -24.39
N HIS A 251 -18.59 -15.18 -25.56
CA HIS A 251 -17.92 -14.49 -26.66
C HIS A 251 -18.88 -13.46 -27.29
N LEU A 252 -18.55 -12.17 -27.20
CA LEU A 252 -19.28 -11.12 -27.92
C LEU A 252 -18.62 -10.92 -29.29
N ILE A 253 -19.29 -11.35 -30.36
CA ILE A 253 -18.86 -11.05 -31.73
C ILE A 253 -19.16 -9.57 -32.00
N PRO A 254 -18.17 -8.74 -32.39
CA PRO A 254 -18.43 -7.34 -32.73
C PRO A 254 -19.40 -7.25 -33.92
N PRO A 255 -20.37 -6.31 -33.93
CA PRO A 255 -21.22 -6.11 -35.08
C PRO A 255 -20.37 -5.71 -36.31
N PRO A 256 -20.72 -6.18 -37.52
CA PRO A 256 -19.99 -5.81 -38.72
C PRO A 256 -20.04 -4.29 -38.92
N ARG A 257 -18.88 -3.68 -39.18
CA ARG A 257 -18.79 -2.26 -39.57
C ARG A 257 -19.61 -2.10 -40.86
N ARG A 258 -20.56 -1.16 -40.85
CA ARG A 258 -21.22 -0.70 -42.07
C ARG A 258 -20.27 0.29 -42.73
N ASP A 259 -19.86 -0.02 -43.97
CA ASP A 259 -19.23 0.93 -44.89
C ASP A 259 -20.21 2.04 -45.30
#